data_AF-A0A929VAA7-F1
#
_entry.id   AF-A0A929VAA7-F1
#
_cell.length_a   1.000
_cell.length_b   1.000
_cell.length_c   1.000
_cell.angle_alpha   90.00
_cell.angle_beta   90.00
_cell.angle_gamma   90.00
#
_symmetry.space_group_name_H-M   'P 1'
#
loop_
_entity.id
_entity.type
_entity.pdbx_description
1 polymer ?
#
loop_
_entity_poly.entity_id
_entity_poly.type
_entity_poly.pdbx_seq_one_letter_code
_entity_poly.pdbx_strand_id
1 'polypeptide(L)'
;CNNNRSTYVPTPAGRKHFFGELYLRKDFLRLTLLPFAGRKRPCTADYQTYLTRLYGDYLRIPKPEEREKHSFFKPYSLTRDLASFSGKKPGGNL
;
A
#
# COMPACT_ATOMS: atom_id res chain seq x y z
N CYS A 1 8.96 15.18 2.45
CA CYS A 1 8.28 16.49 2.58
C CYS A 1 8.98 17.27 3.67
N ASN A 2 10.00 18.06 3.30
CA ASN A 2 10.97 18.59 4.28
C ASN A 2 10.59 19.97 4.82
N ASN A 3 9.68 20.68 4.14
CA ASN A 3 9.05 21.90 4.65
C ASN A 3 7.90 21.53 5.60
N ASN A 4 7.98 21.97 6.85
CA ASN A 4 7.02 21.68 7.92
C ASN A 4 6.02 22.83 8.18
N ARG A 5 6.03 23.90 7.37
CA ARG A 5 5.17 25.08 7.56
C ARG A 5 3.73 24.90 7.09
N SER A 6 3.41 23.81 6.37
CA SER A 6 2.05 23.56 5.90
C SER A 6 1.24 22.77 6.93
N THR A 7 -0.01 23.20 7.17
CA THR A 7 -0.97 22.46 8.01
C THR A 7 -1.40 21.14 7.36
N TYR A 8 -1.47 21.11 6.03
CA TYR A 8 -1.92 19.96 5.25
C TYR A 8 -0.79 19.34 4.43
N VAL A 9 -0.96 18.05 4.12
CA VAL A 9 -0.14 17.30 3.18
C VAL A 9 -1.06 16.74 2.09
N PRO A 10 -0.76 16.97 0.80
CA PRO A 10 -1.47 16.35 -0.30
C PRO A 10 -0.91 14.97 -0.64
N THR A 11 -1.75 14.07 -1.16
CA THR A 11 -1.33 12.88 -1.90
C THR A 11 -1.45 13.16 -3.40
N PRO A 12 -0.38 13.62 -4.09
CA PRO A 12 -0.49 14.11 -5.46
C PRO A 12 -0.84 13.02 -6.48
N ALA A 13 -0.35 11.80 -6.25
CA ALA A 13 -0.54 10.64 -7.13
C ALA A 13 -1.62 9.66 -6.62
N GLY A 14 -2.46 10.08 -5.67
CA GLY A 14 -3.55 9.24 -5.17
C GLY A 14 -4.81 9.31 -6.04
N ARG A 15 -5.87 8.65 -5.58
CA ARG A 15 -7.14 8.47 -6.33
C ARG A 15 -7.93 9.77 -6.53
N LYS A 16 -7.81 10.76 -5.63
CA LYS A 16 -8.54 12.03 -5.72
C LYS A 16 -7.65 13.22 -6.10
N HIS A 17 -6.34 13.00 -6.27
CA HIS A 17 -5.33 13.93 -6.78
C HIS A 17 -5.21 15.27 -6.03
N PHE A 18 -3.99 15.69 -5.73
CA PHE A 18 -3.66 17.01 -5.16
C PHE A 18 -4.61 17.44 -4.01
N PHE A 19 -5.53 18.37 -4.29
CA PHE A 19 -6.45 18.98 -3.33
C PHE A 19 -7.63 18.08 -2.94
N GLY A 20 -7.92 17.02 -3.71
CA GLY A 20 -8.90 16.00 -3.32
C GLY A 20 -8.42 15.12 -2.17
N GLU A 21 -7.14 15.19 -1.81
CA GLU A 21 -6.48 14.35 -0.79
C GLU A 21 -5.61 15.17 0.17
N LEU A 22 -6.23 16.14 0.83
CA LEU A 22 -5.58 16.91 1.89
C LEU A 22 -5.78 16.24 3.25
N TYR A 23 -4.68 15.93 3.92
CA TYR A 23 -4.65 15.37 5.26
C TYR A 23 -3.93 16.29 6.23
N LEU A 24 -4.35 16.30 7.50
CA LEU A 24 -3.64 17.04 8.54
C LEU A 24 -2.24 16.46 8.71
N ARG A 25 -1.23 17.33 8.60
CA ARG A 25 0.18 16.93 8.68
C ARG A 25 0.48 16.16 9.96
N LYS A 26 -0.01 16.66 11.10
CA LYS A 26 0.25 16.12 12.44
C LYS A 26 -0.24 14.67 12.62
N ASP A 27 -1.26 14.28 11.86
CA ASP A 27 -1.89 12.96 11.95
C ASP A 27 -1.36 12.05 10.85
N PHE A 28 -1.30 12.57 9.62
CA PHE A 28 -0.90 11.79 8.45
C PHE A 28 0.58 11.44 8.43
N LEU A 29 1.47 12.34 8.87
CA LEU A 29 2.92 12.07 8.89
C LEU A 29 3.40 11.37 10.16
N ARG A 30 2.54 11.23 11.18
CA ARG A 30 2.86 10.41 12.35
C ARG A 30 2.91 8.95 11.90
N LEU A 31 3.99 8.24 12.21
CA LEU A 31 4.16 6.86 11.78
C LEU A 31 3.82 5.87 12.91
N THR A 32 3.22 4.75 12.52
CA THR A 32 3.04 3.56 13.35
C THR A 32 3.59 2.34 12.61
N LEU A 33 4.02 1.32 13.35
CA LEU A 33 4.53 0.08 12.76
C LEU A 33 3.43 -0.98 12.73
N LEU A 34 3.02 -1.38 11.53
CA LEU A 34 2.01 -2.42 11.33
C LEU A 34 2.65 -3.73 10.80
N PRO A 35 2.14 -4.90 11.21
CA PRO A 35 2.58 -6.17 10.63
C PRO A 35 2.09 -6.31 9.19
N PHE A 36 3.00 -6.59 8.27
CA PHE A 36 2.68 -6.87 6.87
C PHE A 36 3.70 -7.87 6.29
N ALA A 37 3.21 -9.01 5.77
CA ALA A 37 4.04 -10.07 5.20
C ALA A 37 5.22 -10.50 6.10
N GLY A 38 4.93 -10.73 7.40
CA GLY A 38 5.93 -11.17 8.39
C GLY A 38 6.94 -10.10 8.83
N ARG A 39 6.75 -8.83 8.43
CA ARG A 39 7.64 -7.71 8.80
C ARG A 39 6.84 -6.57 9.38
N LYS A 40 7.44 -5.79 10.28
CA LYS A 40 6.87 -4.50 10.71
C LYS A 40 7.16 -3.45 9.64
N ARG A 41 6.14 -2.75 9.16
CA ARG A 41 6.24 -1.70 8.14
C ARG A 41 5.73 -0.38 8.68
N PRO A 42 6.41 0.75 8.41
CA PRO A 42 5.88 2.06 8.74
C PRO A 42 4.63 2.34 7.92
N CYS A 43 3.59 2.78 8.59
CA CYS A 43 2.35 3.27 8.01
C CYS A 43 1.99 4.60 8.69
N THR A 44 1.17 5.42 8.04
CA THR A 44 0.58 6.57 8.74
C THR A 44 -0.23 6.08 9.93
N ALA A 45 -0.16 6.77 11.06
CA ALA A 45 -0.95 6.45 12.25
C ALA A 45 -2.44 6.67 12.02
N ASP A 46 -2.80 7.52 11.05
CA ASP A 46 -4.19 7.82 10.66
C ASP A 46 -4.62 7.03 9.40
N TYR A 47 -4.13 5.79 9.27
CA TYR A 47 -4.40 4.94 8.09
C TYR A 47 -5.88 4.61 7.94
N GLN A 48 -6.64 4.54 9.03
CA GLN A 48 -8.09 4.29 9.01
C GLN A 48 -8.82 5.40 8.26
N THR A 49 -8.58 6.67 8.62
CA THR A 49 -9.16 7.83 7.95
C THR A 49 -8.70 7.90 6.49
N TYR A 50 -7.42 7.66 6.24
CA TYR A 50 -6.85 7.62 4.89
C TYR A 50 -7.56 6.61 3.98
N LEU A 51 -7.61 5.34 4.40
CA LEU A 51 -8.18 4.26 3.60
C LEU A 51 -9.70 4.40 3.48
N THR A 52 -10.38 4.83 4.53
CA THR A 52 -11.83 5.07 4.49
C THR A 52 -12.19 6.19 3.50
N ARG A 53 -11.41 7.28 3.46
CA ARG A 53 -11.63 8.36 2.49
C ARG A 53 -11.41 7.93 1.05
N LEU A 54 -10.54 6.95 0.80
CA LEU A 54 -10.21 6.47 -0.54
C LEU A 54 -11.13 5.38 -1.06
N TYR A 55 -11.53 4.46 -0.18
CA TYR A 55 -12.19 3.21 -0.55
C TYR A 55 -13.54 2.99 0.15
N GLY A 56 -13.93 3.86 1.08
CA GLY A 56 -15.12 3.66 1.91
C GLY A 56 -14.91 2.54 2.93
N ASP A 57 -15.81 1.56 2.96
CA ASP A 57 -15.69 0.36 3.78
C ASP A 57 -14.62 -0.59 3.20
N TYR A 58 -13.36 -0.22 3.40
CA TYR A 58 -12.20 -0.85 2.75
C TYR A 58 -11.85 -2.24 3.31
N LEU A 59 -12.41 -2.61 4.46
CA LEU A 59 -12.22 -3.93 5.06
C LEU A 59 -13.22 -4.96 4.53
N ARG A 60 -14.33 -4.51 3.93
CA ARG A 60 -15.28 -5.38 3.25
C ARG A 60 -14.66 -5.90 1.95
N ILE A 61 -14.50 -7.21 1.87
CA ILE A 61 -14.04 -7.85 0.63
C ILE A 61 -15.10 -7.66 -0.45
N PRO A 62 -14.77 -7.01 -1.59
CA PRO A 62 -15.73 -6.78 -2.66
C PRO A 62 -16.14 -8.10 -3.34
N LYS A 63 -17.39 -8.14 -3.83
CA LYS A 63 -17.89 -9.24 -4.66
C LYS A 63 -17.04 -9.35 -5.94
N PRO A 64 -16.93 -10.53 -6.57
CA PRO A 64 -16.10 -10.69 -7.76
C PRO A 64 -16.37 -9.66 -8.86
N GLU A 65 -17.62 -9.24 -9.01
CA GLU A 65 -18.08 -8.28 -10.03
C GLU A 65 -17.72 -6.83 -9.69
N GLU A 66 -17.50 -6.52 -8.41
CA GLU A 66 -17.14 -5.19 -7.87
C GLU A 66 -15.61 -4.97 -7.84
N ARG A 67 -14.81 -6.01 -8.13
CA ARG A 67 -13.34 -5.94 -8.05
C ARG A 67 -12.74 -5.16 -9.22
N GLU A 68 -11.88 -4.20 -8.90
CA GLU A 68 -11.11 -3.43 -9.87
C GLU A 68 -10.15 -4.34 -10.67
N LYS A 69 -10.28 -4.32 -12.01
CA LYS A 69 -9.47 -5.13 -12.91
C LYS A 69 -8.19 -4.37 -13.29
N HIS A 70 -7.04 -4.96 -12.97
CA HIS A 70 -5.74 -4.44 -13.37
C HIS A 70 -5.28 -5.17 -14.63
N SER A 71 -5.26 -4.47 -15.77
CA SER A 71 -4.81 -5.03 -17.05
C SER A 71 -3.29 -4.95 -17.17
N PHE A 72 -2.67 -6.07 -17.58
CA PHE A 72 -1.25 -6.14 -17.90
C PHE A 72 -1.11 -6.43 -19.39
N PHE A 73 -0.22 -5.70 -20.06
CA PHE A 73 0.08 -5.88 -21.47
C PHE A 73 1.46 -6.51 -21.62
N LYS A 74 1.62 -7.39 -22.62
CA LYS A 74 2.94 -7.95 -22.94
C LYS A 74 3.94 -6.81 -23.23
N PRO A 75 5.20 -6.94 -22.78
CA PRO A 75 5.82 -8.13 -22.17
C PRO A 75 5.63 -8.26 -20.64
N TYR A 76 4.85 -7.41 -19.98
CA TYR A 76 4.69 -7.44 -18.53
C TYR A 76 3.73 -8.56 -18.10
N SER A 77 4.14 -9.39 -17.13
CA SER A 77 3.31 -10.44 -16.53
C SER A 77 3.39 -10.39 -14.99
N LEU A 78 2.29 -10.75 -14.33
CA LEU A 78 2.22 -10.87 -12.86
C LEU A 78 2.82 -12.18 -12.34
N THR A 79 3.03 -13.16 -13.22
CA THR A 79 3.76 -14.38 -12.90
C THR A 79 5.21 -13.99 -12.66
N ARG A 80 5.54 -13.77 -11.38
CA ARG A 80 6.91 -13.82 -10.92
C ARG A 80 7.43 -15.20 -11.35
N ASP A 81 8.45 -15.26 -12.19
CA ASP A 81 9.12 -16.52 -12.52
C ASP A 81 9.59 -17.14 -11.21
N LEU A 82 8.81 -18.08 -10.67
CA LEU A 82 9.12 -18.80 -9.42
C LEU A 82 10.40 -19.64 -9.58
N ALA A 83 10.94 -19.74 -10.78
CA ALA A 83 12.20 -20.41 -11.11
C ALA A 83 13.45 -19.69 -10.55
N SER A 84 13.39 -18.40 -10.17
CA SER A 84 14.60 -17.65 -9.76
C SER A 84 14.94 -17.74 -8.26
N PHE A 85 14.11 -18.41 -7.45
CA PHE A 85 14.35 -18.62 -6.01
C PHE A 85 14.64 -20.10 -5.69
N SER A 86 15.56 -20.74 -6.42
CA SER A 86 16.20 -21.97 -5.92
C SER A 86 17.30 -21.60 -4.91
N GLY A 87 16.87 -21.25 -3.69
CA GLY A 87 17.78 -21.32 -2.54
C GLY A 87 18.26 -22.76 -2.40
N LYS A 88 19.58 -22.96 -2.46
CA LYS A 88 20.24 -24.24 -2.13
C LYS A 88 19.61 -24.81 -0.85
N LYS A 89 19.02 -26.01 -0.92
CA LYS A 89 18.72 -26.80 0.28
C LYS A 89 20.06 -27.11 0.97
N PRO A 90 20.21 -26.89 2.29
CA PRO A 90 21.33 -27.47 3.01
C PRO A 90 21.18 -29.00 2.95
N GLY A 91 22.18 -29.68 2.40
CA GLY A 91 22.23 -31.13 2.35
C GLY A 91 22.26 -31.70 3.76
N GLY A 92 21.24 -32.47 4.10
CA GLY A 92 21.22 -33.39 5.24
C GLY A 92 21.10 -34.81 4.69
N ASN A 93 22.10 -35.63 5.00
CA ASN A 93 22.16 -37.07 4.70
C ASN A 93 20.96 -37.82 5.26
N LEU A 94 20.36 -38.69 4.44
CA LEU A 94 20.18 -40.13 4.71
C LEU A 94 20.04 -40.87 3.37
#